data_AF-A0A842M9H4-F1
#
_entry.id   AF-A0A842M9H4-F1
#
_cell.length_a   1.000
_cell.length_b   1.000
_cell.length_c   1.000
_cell.angle_alpha   90.00
_cell.angle_beta   90.00
_cell.angle_gamma   90.00
#
_symmetry.space_group_name_H-M   'P 1'
#
loop_
_entity.id
_entity.type
_entity.pdbx_description
1 polymer ?
#
loop_
_entity_poly.entity_id
_entity_poly.type
_entity_poly.pdbx_seq_one_letter_code
_entity_poly.pdbx_strand_id
1 'polypeptide(L)'
;MEWIHNFYKLFCWVSCDFLLSLYLQYFHGLNPWKTGMILAIQPILIALVSPVAGKLSDKKNPKGVAATGIIIIIWAMIIFSFLGSLYLIVLELVFMGLGFAFFFHPE
;
A
#
# COMPACT_ATOMS: atom_id res chain seq x y z
N MET A 1 26.14 -0.42 2.40
CA MET A 1 25.28 -1.51 2.93
C MET A 1 23.79 -1.21 2.79
N GLU A 2 23.33 0.05 2.82
CA GLU A 2 21.91 0.40 2.60
C GLU A 2 21.34 -0.06 1.24
N TRP A 3 22.15 -0.09 0.17
CA TRP A 3 21.72 -0.57 -1.15
C TRP A 3 21.17 -1.98 -1.15
N ILE A 4 21.80 -2.89 -0.40
CA ILE A 4 21.35 -4.29 -0.30
C ILE A 4 20.01 -4.34 0.43
N HIS A 5 19.84 -3.57 1.51
CA HIS A 5 18.62 -3.54 2.30
C HIS A 5 17.43 -2.92 1.52
N ASN A 6 17.68 -1.84 0.76
CA ASN A 6 16.67 -1.24 -0.12
C ASN A 6 16.29 -2.17 -1.27
N PHE A 7 17.26 -2.89 -1.84
CA PHE A 7 17.00 -3.89 -2.87
C PHE A 7 16.06 -5.01 -2.37
N TYR A 8 16.32 -5.56 -1.17
CA TYR A 8 15.43 -6.58 -0.59
C TYR A 8 14.02 -6.06 -0.31
N LYS A 9 13.88 -4.82 0.19
CA LYS A 9 12.56 -4.19 0.39
C LYS A 9 11.78 -4.06 -0.91
N LEU A 10 12.44 -3.57 -1.96
CA LEU A 10 11.82 -3.37 -3.27
C LEU A 10 11.41 -4.71 -3.90
N PHE A 11 12.26 -5.73 -3.79
CA PHE A 11 11.98 -7.06 -4.32
C PHE A 11 10.80 -7.74 -3.61
N CYS A 12 10.75 -7.67 -2.28
CA CYS A 12 9.66 -8.24 -1.49
C CYS A 12 8.33 -7.57 -1.85
N TRP A 13 8.33 -6.24 -1.96
CA TRP A 13 7.14 -5.47 -2.28
C TRP A 13 6.59 -5.79 -3.68
N VAL A 14 7.44 -5.77 -4.70
CA VAL A 14 7.05 -6.11 -6.09
C VAL A 14 6.57 -7.55 -6.21
N SER A 15 7.15 -8.48 -5.44
CA SER A 15 6.74 -9.89 -5.44
C SER A 15 5.33 -10.08 -4.86
N CYS A 16 4.98 -9.34 -3.80
CA CYS A 16 3.65 -9.37 -3.21
C CYS A 16 2.59 -8.84 -4.19
N ASP A 17 2.84 -7.70 -4.84
CA ASP A 17 1.91 -7.13 -5.83
C ASP A 17 1.74 -8.03 -7.05
N PHE A 18 2.82 -8.68 -7.49
CA PHE A 18 2.76 -9.66 -8.57
C PHE A 18 1.89 -10.86 -8.20
N LEU A 19 2.06 -11.41 -6.99
CA LEU A 19 1.24 -12.52 -6.51
C LEU A 19 -0.24 -12.13 -6.42
N LEU A 20 -0.55 -10.92 -5.93
CA LEU A 20 -1.91 -10.40 -5.88
C LEU A 20 -2.53 -10.23 -7.27
N SER A 21 -1.72 -9.80 -8.25
CA SER A 21 -2.14 -9.74 -9.66
C SER A 21 -2.55 -11.11 -10.20
N LEU A 22 -1.75 -12.14 -9.93
CA LEU A 22 -2.08 -13.51 -10.33
C LEU A 22 -3.34 -13.99 -9.61
N TYR A 23 -3.47 -13.72 -8.31
CA TYR A 23 -4.66 -14.10 -7.54
C TYR A 23 -5.95 -13.52 -8.16
N LEU A 24 -5.94 -12.23 -8.49
CA LEU A 24 -7.08 -11.54 -9.12
C LEU A 24 -7.41 -12.10 -10.51
N GLN A 25 -6.41 -12.47 -11.31
CA GLN A 25 -6.64 -13.02 -12.65
C GLN A 25 -7.14 -14.46 -12.61
N TYR A 26 -6.52 -15.32 -11.78
CA TYR A 26 -6.85 -16.75 -11.72
C TYR A 26 -8.10 -17.07 -10.89
N PHE A 27 -8.27 -16.46 -9.71
CA PHE A 27 -9.40 -16.76 -8.83
C PHE A 27 -10.64 -15.91 -9.09
N HIS A 28 -10.46 -14.64 -9.48
CA HIS A 28 -11.57 -13.75 -9.81
C HIS A 28 -11.85 -13.63 -11.32
N GLY A 29 -11.09 -14.35 -12.17
CA GLY A 29 -11.30 -14.38 -13.62
C GLY A 29 -11.16 -13.02 -14.30
N LEU A 30 -10.43 -12.08 -13.67
CA LEU A 30 -10.28 -10.73 -14.18
C LEU A 30 -9.31 -10.67 -15.35
N ASN A 31 -9.63 -9.84 -16.34
CA ASN A 31 -8.70 -9.51 -17.42
C ASN A 31 -7.51 -8.71 -16.85
N PRO A 32 -6.27 -8.94 -17.32
CA PRO A 32 -5.07 -8.17 -16.94
C PRO A 32 -5.28 -6.66 -16.85
N TRP A 33 -6.06 -6.07 -17.76
CA TRP A 33 -6.37 -4.64 -17.75
C TRP A 33 -7.12 -4.21 -16.48
N LYS A 34 -8.17 -4.97 -16.10
CA LYS A 34 -8.96 -4.69 -14.89
C LYS A 34 -8.14 -4.92 -13.63
N THR A 35 -7.33 -5.98 -13.61
CA THR A 35 -6.42 -6.26 -12.49
C THR A 35 -5.40 -5.13 -12.30
N GLY A 36 -4.79 -4.65 -13.38
CA GLY A 36 -3.87 -3.51 -13.33
C GLY A 36 -4.54 -2.24 -12.78
N MET A 37 -5.78 -1.96 -13.20
CA MET A 37 -6.55 -0.83 -12.65
C MET A 37 -6.83 -0.95 -11.16
N ILE A 38 -7.14 -2.16 -10.67
CA ILE A 38 -7.36 -2.42 -9.23
C ILE A 38 -6.05 -2.19 -8.47
N LEU A 39 -4.95 -2.79 -8.90
CA LEU A 39 -3.64 -2.64 -8.24
C LEU A 39 -3.15 -1.18 -8.26
N ALA A 40 -3.48 -0.42 -9.31
CA ALA A 40 -3.13 0.99 -9.42
C ALA A 40 -3.77 1.88 -8.34
N ILE A 41 -4.82 1.42 -7.65
CA ILE A 41 -5.45 2.16 -6.55
C ILE A 41 -4.43 2.55 -5.49
N GLN A 42 -3.52 1.64 -5.14
CA GLN A 42 -2.51 1.87 -4.11
C GLN A 42 -1.53 3.02 -4.48
N PRO A 43 -0.79 2.99 -5.61
CA PRO A 43 0.11 4.08 -5.98
C PRO A 43 -0.61 5.39 -6.29
N ILE A 44 -1.84 5.35 -6.80
CA ILE A 44 -2.66 6.56 -7.02
C ILE A 44 -2.96 7.23 -5.67
N LEU A 45 -3.38 6.47 -4.66
CA LEU A 45 -3.65 7.02 -3.34
C LEU A 45 -2.40 7.56 -2.68
N ILE A 46 -1.27 6.86 -2.80
CA ILE A 46 0.02 7.37 -2.32
C ILE A 46 0.30 8.72 -2.98
N ALA A 47 0.27 8.81 -4.31
CA ALA A 47 0.55 10.04 -5.05
C ALA A 47 -0.36 11.22 -4.64
N LEU A 48 -1.66 10.95 -4.40
CA LEU A 48 -2.63 11.98 -4.04
C LEU A 48 -2.51 12.42 -2.57
N VAL A 49 -2.18 11.50 -1.66
CA VAL A 49 -2.21 11.73 -0.21
C VAL A 49 -0.85 12.13 0.35
N SER A 50 0.25 11.73 -0.29
CA SER A 50 1.61 12.11 0.13
C SER A 50 1.82 13.62 0.31
N PRO A 51 1.33 14.53 -0.56
CA PRO A 51 1.47 15.97 -0.33
C PRO A 51 0.77 16.48 0.93
N VAL A 52 -0.34 15.83 1.32
CA VAL A 52 -1.08 16.16 2.54
C VAL A 52 -0.35 15.60 3.76
N ALA A 53 0.16 14.38 3.65
CA ALA A 53 0.96 13.74 4.70
C ALA A 53 2.24 14.54 5.00
N GLY A 54 2.95 15.01 3.97
CA GLY A 54 4.14 15.87 4.12
C GLY A 54 3.82 17.16 4.86
N LYS A 55 2.83 17.93 4.40
CA LYS A 55 2.38 19.16 5.09
C LYS A 55 1.96 18.95 6.54
N LEU A 56 1.41 17.77 6.87
CA LEU A 56 0.99 17.43 8.22
C LEU A 56 2.19 17.05 9.09
N SER A 57 3.19 16.38 8.53
CA SER A 57 4.47 16.02 9.16
C SER A 57 5.36 17.24 9.42
N ASP A 58 5.33 18.22 8.51
CA ASP A 58 6.04 19.50 8.68
C ASP A 58 5.51 20.32 9.86
N LYS A 59 4.20 20.23 10.12
CA LYS A 59 3.51 21.01 11.15
C LYS A 59 3.36 20.28 12.48
N LYS A 60 3.26 18.95 12.48
CA LYS A 60 3.11 18.09 13.66
C LYS A 60 4.28 17.14 13.75
N ASN A 61 4.78 16.94 14.98
CA ASN A 61 5.90 16.04 15.30
C ASN A 61 5.95 14.79 14.36
N PRO A 62 6.94 14.70 13.44
CA PRO A 62 6.94 13.76 12.31
C PRO A 62 6.79 12.30 12.74
N LYS A 63 7.27 11.96 13.94
CA LYS A 63 7.11 10.65 14.56
C LYS A 63 5.64 10.24 14.77
N GLY A 64 4.77 11.20 15.10
CA GLY A 64 3.35 10.95 15.31
C GLY A 64 2.63 10.62 14.00
N VAL A 65 2.99 11.30 12.91
CA VAL A 65 2.40 11.06 11.58
C VAL A 65 2.83 9.68 11.06
N ALA A 66 4.12 9.35 11.16
CA ALA A 66 4.61 8.02 10.80
C ALA A 66 3.93 6.90 11.60
N ALA A 67 3.71 7.09 12.91
CA ALA A 67 3.02 6.12 13.76
C ALA A 67 1.56 5.90 13.32
N THR A 68 0.85 6.94 12.89
CA THR A 68 -0.51 6.78 12.34
C THR A 68 -0.51 5.96 11.05
N GLY A 69 0.47 6.17 10.16
CA GLY A 69 0.64 5.36 8.96
C GLY A 69 0.84 3.87 9.28
N ILE A 70 1.68 3.56 10.28
CA ILE A 70 1.92 2.18 10.74
C ILE A 70 0.63 1.54 11.25
N ILE A 71 -0.17 2.24 12.06
CA ILE A 71 -1.45 1.71 12.56
C ILE A 71 -2.38 1.37 11.38
N ILE A 72 -2.45 2.25 10.38
CA ILE A 72 -3.27 2.03 9.18
C ILE A 72 -2.77 0.79 8.40
N ILE A 73 -1.46 0.62 8.24
CA ILE A 73 -0.88 -0.56 7.57
C ILE A 73 -1.21 -1.85 8.34
N ILE A 74 -1.15 -1.85 9.67
CA ILE A 74 -1.51 -3.02 10.49
C ILE A 74 -2.97 -3.41 10.23
N TRP A 75 -3.89 -2.43 10.18
CA TRP A 75 -5.28 -2.70 9.83
C TRP A 75 -5.44 -3.27 8.42
N ALA A 76 -4.69 -2.75 7.45
CA ALA A 76 -4.67 -3.28 6.08
C ALA A 76 -4.24 -4.76 6.06
N MET A 77 -3.20 -5.14 6.82
CA MET A 77 -2.74 -6.53 6.90
C MET A 77 -3.76 -7.46 7.58
N ILE A 78 -4.51 -6.97 8.57
CA ILE A 78 -5.61 -7.73 9.18
C ILE A 78 -6.70 -8.00 8.13
N ILE A 79 -7.08 -6.99 7.34
CA ILE A 79 -8.06 -7.14 6.24
C ILE A 79 -7.54 -8.12 5.18
N PHE A 80 -6.26 -8.03 4.83
CA PHE A 80 -5.58 -8.94 3.90
C PHE A 80 -5.66 -10.39 4.36
N SER A 81 -5.68 -10.66 5.67
CA SER A 81 -5.80 -12.03 6.18
C SER A 81 -7.16 -12.68 5.90
N PHE A 82 -8.20 -11.88 5.59
CA PHE A 82 -9.55 -12.35 5.26
C PHE A 82 -9.86 -12.30 3.76
N LEU A 83 -8.82 -12.37 2.91
CA LEU A 83 -8.95 -12.41 1.45
C LEU A 83 -9.97 -13.46 0.98
N GLY A 84 -10.94 -13.02 0.19
CA GLY A 84 -11.98 -13.87 -0.38
C GLY A 84 -13.03 -13.13 -1.21
N SER A 85 -13.14 -11.81 -1.01
CA SER A 85 -14.02 -10.94 -1.80
C SER A 85 -13.21 -9.83 -2.46
N LEU A 86 -13.57 -9.50 -3.70
CA LEU A 86 -12.95 -8.40 -4.45
C LEU A 86 -13.08 -7.05 -3.73
N TYR A 87 -14.16 -6.85 -2.97
CA TYR A 87 -14.35 -5.66 -2.15
C TYR A 87 -13.31 -5.55 -1.02
N LEU A 88 -12.92 -6.66 -0.41
CA LEU A 88 -11.91 -6.68 0.66
C LEU A 88 -10.51 -6.38 0.10
N ILE A 89 -10.22 -6.83 -1.13
CA ILE A 89 -8.97 -6.52 -1.84
C ILE A 89 -8.88 -5.02 -2.12
N VAL A 90 -9.94 -4.44 -2.68
CA VAL A 90 -9.98 -2.99 -2.94
C VAL A 90 -9.84 -2.20 -1.64
N LEU A 91 -10.54 -2.62 -0.58
CA LEU A 91 -10.44 -1.98 0.72
C LEU A 91 -9.02 -2.04 1.26
N GLU A 92 -8.38 -3.21 1.21
CA GLU A 92 -6.99 -3.40 1.62
C GLU A 92 -6.04 -2.50 0.84
N LEU A 93 -6.14 -2.44 -0.50
CA LEU A 93 -5.32 -1.56 -1.33
C LEU A 93 -5.49 -0.08 -0.97
N VAL A 94 -6.72 0.32 -0.60
CA VAL A 94 -7.00 1.69 -0.13
C VAL A 94 -6.31 1.97 1.21
N PHE A 95 -6.49 1.10 2.21
CA PHE A 95 -5.85 1.26 3.51
C PHE A 95 -4.32 1.20 3.39
N MET A 96 -3.79 0.30 2.58
CA MET A 96 -2.35 0.17 2.35
C MET A 96 -1.78 1.42 1.67
N GLY A 97 -2.46 1.96 0.64
CA GLY A 97 -2.06 3.20 -0.03
C GLY A 97 -2.05 4.40 0.92
N LEU A 98 -3.08 4.54 1.76
CA LEU A 98 -3.14 5.58 2.78
C LEU A 98 -2.04 5.44 3.83
N GLY A 99 -1.87 4.23 4.37
CA GLY A 99 -0.87 3.96 5.40
C GLY A 99 0.55 4.24 4.90
N PHE A 100 0.86 3.84 3.67
CA PHE A 100 2.14 4.13 3.03
C PHE A 100 2.34 5.62 2.73
N ALA A 101 1.29 6.35 2.35
CA ALA A 101 1.40 7.80 2.13
C ALA A 101 1.86 8.55 3.39
N PHE A 102 1.38 8.12 4.57
CA PHE A 102 1.79 8.67 5.87
C PHE A 102 3.12 8.12 6.40
N PHE A 103 3.49 6.89 6.03
CA PHE A 103 4.70 6.24 6.51
C PHE A 103 5.97 6.62 5.71
N PHE A 104 5.87 6.68 4.38
CA PHE A 104 7.00 6.98 3.49
C PHE A 104 7.37 8.47 3.40
N HIS A 105 6.92 9.30 4.35
CA HIS A 105 7.38 10.68 4.47
C HIS A 105 8.21 10.90 5.74
N PRO A 106 9.54 10.77 5.62
CA PRO A 106 10.48 11.37 6.55
C PRO A 106 11.02 12.68 5.94
N GLU A 107 10.70 13.82 6.55
CA GLU A 107 11.58 15.00 6.52
C GLU A 107 12.72 14.76 7.52
#